data_AF-A0AB40DLF4-F1
#
_entry.id   AF-A0AB40DLF4-F1
#
_cell.length_a   1.000
_cell.length_b   1.000
_cell.length_c   1.000
_cell.angle_alpha   90.00
_cell.angle_beta   90.00
_cell.angle_gamma   90.00
#
_symmetry.space_group_name_H-M   'P 1'
#
loop_
_entity.id
_entity.type
_entity.pdbx_description
1 polymer ?
#
loop_
_entity_poly.entity_id
_entity_poly.type
_entity_poly.pdbx_seq_one_letter_code
_entity_poly.pdbx_strand_id
1 'polypeptide(L)'
;MWRMMDLSEESRWLNGPAFLRRPAASWPGSAPSDEANADDEEEMPSELVLIGASETFIPIQRFSSYRRLLRTAAWVLRFTRRCREQRDELENYGLTAAECEDAENLLIRKAQHEAFPDEMRAAETGSR
;
A
#
# COMPACT_ATOMS: atom_id res chain seq x y z
N MET A 1 -2.41 -27.49 15.73
CA MET A 1 -3.30 -27.31 16.89
C MET A 1 -3.41 -25.82 17.15
N TRP A 2 -4.45 -25.17 16.63
CA TRP A 2 -4.65 -23.73 16.80
C TRP A 2 -5.19 -23.52 18.22
N ARG A 3 -4.41 -22.84 19.08
CA ARG A 3 -4.91 -22.43 20.40
C ARG A 3 -6.00 -21.40 20.15
N MET A 4 -7.23 -21.78 20.45
CA MET A 4 -8.38 -20.89 20.44
C MET A 4 -8.04 -19.70 21.33
N MET A 5 -8.14 -18.48 20.80
CA MET A 5 -7.93 -17.28 21.61
C MET A 5 -9.05 -17.22 22.64
N ASP A 6 -8.67 -17.30 23.91
CA ASP A 6 -9.59 -17.12 25.02
C ASP A 6 -9.95 -15.63 25.11
N LEU A 7 -11.24 -15.34 24.97
CA LEU A 7 -11.84 -14.00 25.02
C LEU A 7 -12.82 -13.88 26.19
N SER A 8 -12.76 -14.78 27.17
CA SER A 8 -13.54 -14.66 28.41
C SER A 8 -13.17 -13.38 29.17
N GLU A 9 -14.04 -12.95 30.09
CA GLU A 9 -13.79 -11.79 30.96
C GLU A 9 -12.55 -11.93 31.84
N GLU A 10 -11.96 -13.12 31.93
CA GLU A 10 -10.73 -13.42 32.68
C GLU A 10 -9.52 -13.58 31.75
N SER A 11 -9.74 -13.47 30.44
CA SER A 11 -8.71 -13.69 29.44
C SER A 11 -7.54 -12.72 29.60
N ARG A 12 -6.35 -13.24 29.29
CA ARG A 12 -5.12 -12.44 29.25
C ARG A 12 -5.17 -11.33 28.19
N TRP A 13 -5.98 -11.50 27.13
CA TRP A 13 -6.12 -10.49 26.08
C TRP A 13 -6.94 -9.29 26.54
N LEU A 14 -7.97 -9.51 27.35
CA LEU A 14 -8.80 -8.40 27.87
C LEU A 14 -8.23 -7.79 29.15
N ASN A 15 -7.63 -8.60 30.03
CA ASN A 15 -7.14 -8.13 31.33
C ASN A 15 -5.64 -7.85 31.39
N GLY A 16 -4.93 -8.22 30.33
CA GLY A 16 -3.47 -8.17 30.31
C GLY A 16 -2.81 -9.16 31.30
N PRO A 17 -1.48 -9.05 31.45
CA PRO A 17 -0.73 -9.81 32.44
C PRO A 17 -1.16 -9.52 33.87
N ALA A 18 -1.14 -10.55 34.73
CA ALA A 18 -1.59 -10.43 36.12
C ALA A 18 -0.86 -9.35 36.93
N PHE A 19 0.39 -9.01 36.58
CA PHE A 19 1.18 -8.00 37.29
C PHE A 19 0.69 -6.58 37.06
N LEU A 20 0.08 -6.27 35.90
CA LEU A 20 -0.45 -4.92 35.62
C LEU A 20 -1.63 -4.57 36.53
N ARG A 21 -2.34 -5.58 37.04
CA ARG A 21 -3.44 -5.41 38.01
C ARG A 21 -2.97 -5.33 39.45
N ARG A 22 -1.66 -5.48 39.71
CA ARG A 22 -1.06 -5.39 41.04
C ARG A 22 -0.33 -4.05 41.20
N PRO A 23 -0.01 -3.63 42.43
CA PRO A 23 0.75 -2.41 42.66
C PRO A 23 2.07 -2.38 41.89
N ALA A 24 2.50 -1.20 41.45
CA ALA A 24 3.73 -1.01 40.66
C ALA A 24 4.98 -1.68 41.27
N ALA A 25 5.07 -1.74 42.60
CA ALA A 25 6.18 -2.42 43.30
C ALA A 25 6.28 -3.95 43.03
N SER A 26 5.20 -4.56 42.52
CA SER A 26 5.14 -5.98 42.17
C SER A 26 5.24 -6.23 40.66
N TRP A 27 5.46 -5.17 39.88
CA TRP A 27 5.74 -5.30 38.47
C TRP A 27 7.11 -5.94 38.30
N PRO A 28 7.33 -6.69 37.20
CA PRO A 28 8.67 -7.13 36.88
C PRO A 28 9.56 -5.89 36.80
N GLY A 29 10.65 -5.86 37.56
CA GLY A 29 11.63 -4.78 37.49
C GLY A 29 12.10 -4.64 36.05
N SER A 30 12.32 -3.41 35.60
CA SER A 30 13.00 -3.18 34.34
C SER A 30 14.30 -3.98 34.38
N ALA A 31 14.53 -4.83 33.38
CA ALA A 31 15.89 -5.24 33.09
C ALA A 31 16.73 -3.96 33.00
N PRO A 32 17.99 -3.96 33.44
CA PRO A 32 18.86 -2.81 33.18
C PRO A 32 18.81 -2.56 31.67
N SER A 33 18.12 -1.49 31.28
CA SER A 33 18.27 -0.92 29.96
C SER A 33 19.71 -0.49 29.93
N ASP A 34 20.49 -0.98 28.97
CA ASP A 34 21.75 -0.33 28.66
C ASP A 34 21.40 1.16 28.48
N GLU A 35 21.96 1.99 29.36
CA GLU A 35 21.82 3.43 29.30
C GLU A 35 22.56 3.94 28.06
N ALA A 36 21.93 3.79 26.90
CA ALA A 36 22.28 4.48 25.68
C ALA A 36 20.98 4.67 24.90
N ASN A 37 20.67 5.93 24.61
CA ASN A 37 19.49 6.43 23.89
C ASN A 37 18.32 6.81 24.82
N ALA A 38 18.53 7.90 25.57
CA ALA A 38 17.45 8.80 25.97
C ALA A 38 16.98 9.61 24.73
N ASP A 39 16.46 8.89 23.74
CA ASP A 39 15.78 9.44 22.57
C ASP A 39 14.59 8.52 22.27
N ASP A 40 13.63 8.53 23.20
CA ASP A 40 12.34 7.89 23.04
C ASP A 40 11.38 8.88 22.36
N GLU A 41 11.86 9.45 21.24
CA GLU A 41 10.98 9.90 20.19
C GLU A 41 10.70 8.65 19.35
N GLU A 42 9.56 8.00 19.57
CA GLU A 42 8.93 7.12 18.57
C GLU A 42 8.51 7.92 17.31
N GLU A 43 9.28 8.94 16.94
CA GLU A 43 9.22 9.51 15.61
C GLU A 43 9.92 8.47 14.72
N MET A 44 9.14 7.60 14.07
CA MET A 44 9.63 6.86 12.91
C MET A 44 10.34 7.89 12.04
N PRO A 45 11.68 7.84 11.88
CA PRO A 45 12.34 8.77 11.00
C PRO A 45 11.68 8.59 9.65
N SER A 46 11.10 9.68 9.11
CA SER A 46 10.44 9.65 7.83
C SER A 46 11.53 9.39 6.79
N GLU A 47 11.80 8.11 6.53
CA GLU A 47 12.74 7.71 5.50
C GLU A 47 12.03 8.01 4.18
N LEU A 48 12.31 9.20 3.65
CA LEU A 48 11.83 9.61 2.35
C LEU A 48 12.57 8.78 1.31
N VAL A 49 12.06 7.58 1.05
CA VAL A 49 12.55 6.76 -0.06
C VAL A 49 12.12 7.45 -1.34
N LEU A 50 13.07 8.12 -1.99
CA LEU A 50 12.92 8.55 -3.37
C LEU A 50 12.92 7.31 -4.25
N ILE A 51 11.76 6.68 -4.42
CA ILE A 51 11.58 5.65 -5.42
C ILE A 51 11.74 6.36 -6.77
N GLY A 52 12.88 6.13 -7.42
CA GLY A 52 13.06 6.52 -8.81
C GLY A 52 11.85 6.02 -9.59
N ALA A 53 11.12 6.93 -10.25
CA ALA A 53 9.91 6.64 -10.99
C ALA A 53 10.25 5.83 -12.24
N SER A 54 10.68 4.59 -12.05
CA SER A 54 11.05 3.65 -13.11
C SER A 54 10.49 2.28 -12.74
N GLU A 55 9.18 2.23 -12.54
CA GLU A 55 8.34 1.08 -12.88
C GLU A 55 6.92 1.47 -12.52
N THR A 56 6.01 1.36 -13.48
CA THR A 56 4.59 1.45 -13.20
C THR A 56 4.24 0.51 -12.03
N PHE A 57 3.51 1.03 -11.06
CA PHE A 57 3.06 0.36 -9.83
C PHE A 57 2.45 -1.05 -10.00
N ILE A 58 2.07 -1.42 -11.24
CA ILE A 58 1.41 -2.68 -11.56
C ILE A 58 2.39 -3.62 -12.29
N PRO A 59 2.93 -4.65 -11.61
CA PRO A 59 3.77 -5.66 -12.25
C PRO A 59 2.89 -6.60 -13.10
N ILE A 60 2.81 -6.29 -14.40
CA ILE A 60 1.97 -7.00 -15.39
C ILE A 60 2.21 -8.52 -15.38
N GLN A 61 3.45 -8.94 -15.22
CA GLN A 61 3.88 -10.36 -15.24
C GLN A 61 3.22 -11.22 -14.15
N ARG A 62 2.63 -10.62 -13.10
CA ARG A 62 1.93 -11.35 -12.03
C ARG A 62 0.49 -11.74 -12.40
N PHE A 63 -0.02 -11.27 -13.54
CA PHE A 63 -1.40 -11.48 -13.94
C PHE A 63 -1.48 -12.52 -15.07
N SER A 64 -2.22 -13.60 -14.82
CA SER A 64 -2.56 -14.62 -15.83
C SER A 64 -3.84 -14.31 -16.61
N SER A 65 -4.49 -13.18 -16.33
CA SER A 65 -5.74 -12.76 -16.96
C SER A 65 -5.72 -11.28 -17.28
N TYR A 66 -5.87 -10.96 -18.56
CA TYR A 66 -5.96 -9.57 -19.02
C TYR A 66 -7.10 -8.82 -18.33
N ARG A 67 -8.29 -9.44 -18.21
CA ARG A 67 -9.43 -8.84 -17.52
C ARG A 67 -9.14 -8.51 -16.05
N ARG A 68 -8.37 -9.36 -15.36
CA ARG A 68 -7.95 -9.10 -13.98
C ARG A 68 -6.98 -7.92 -13.92
N LEU A 69 -5.98 -7.92 -14.80
CA LEU A 69 -5.01 -6.82 -14.92
C LEU A 69 -5.73 -5.48 -15.18
N LEU A 70 -6.62 -5.45 -16.17
CA LEU A 70 -7.37 -4.26 -16.57
C LEU A 70 -8.17 -3.69 -15.40
N ARG A 71 -8.95 -4.53 -14.70
CA ARG A 71 -9.73 -4.09 -13.55
C ARG A 71 -8.85 -3.60 -12.40
N THR A 72 -7.73 -4.27 -12.14
CA THR A 72 -6.77 -3.82 -11.13
C THR A 72 -6.19 -2.45 -11.49
N ALA A 73 -5.80 -2.25 -12.75
CA ALA A 73 -5.31 -0.96 -13.22
C ALA A 73 -6.36 0.16 -13.10
N ALA A 74 -7.61 -0.11 -13.46
CA ALA A 74 -8.71 0.84 -13.30
C ALA A 74 -8.95 1.21 -11.82
N TRP A 75 -8.92 0.24 -10.91
CA TRP A 75 -9.04 0.52 -9.48
C TRP A 75 -7.89 1.36 -8.92
N VAL A 76 -6.66 1.08 -9.35
CA VAL A 76 -5.48 1.89 -8.97
C VAL A 76 -5.63 3.31 -9.49
N LEU A 77 -6.01 3.50 -10.76
CA LEU A 77 -6.26 4.83 -11.32
C LEU A 77 -7.33 5.59 -10.54
N ARG A 78 -8.48 4.95 -10.25
CA ARG A 78 -9.51 5.55 -9.39
C ARG A 78 -8.96 5.95 -8.03
N PHE A 79 -8.20 5.08 -7.38
CA PHE A 79 -7.59 5.38 -6.09
C PHE A 79 -6.67 6.60 -6.18
N THR A 80 -5.83 6.71 -7.21
CA THR A 80 -4.98 7.89 -7.42
C THR A 80 -5.78 9.18 -7.63
N ARG A 81 -6.93 9.12 -8.31
CA ARG A 81 -7.85 10.27 -8.46
C ARG A 81 -8.44 10.68 -7.11
N ARG A 82 -8.86 9.72 -6.29
CA ARG A 82 -9.37 9.96 -4.92
C ARG A 82 -8.34 10.61 -4.01
N CYS A 83 -7.08 10.18 -4.08
CA CYS A 83 -5.98 10.79 -3.33
C CYS A 83 -5.71 12.25 -3.74
N ARG A 84 -6.14 12.64 -4.95
CA ARG A 84 -6.05 14.01 -5.47
C ARG A 84 -7.35 14.81 -5.30
N GLU A 85 -8.26 14.32 -4.46
CA GLU A 85 -9.57 14.94 -4.18
C GLU A 85 -10.48 15.08 -5.41
N GLN A 86 -10.20 14.36 -6.50
CA GLN A 86 -11.00 14.34 -7.73
C GLN A 86 -12.00 13.18 -7.66
N ARG A 87 -13.10 13.38 -6.93
CA ARG A 87 -14.17 12.37 -6.79
C ARG A 87 -15.30 12.61 -7.78
N ASP A 88 -15.80 11.52 -8.34
CA ASP A 88 -17.02 11.50 -9.16
C ASP A 88 -18.15 10.72 -8.45
N GLU A 89 -19.40 11.20 -8.57
CA GLU A 89 -20.59 10.53 -8.04
C GLU A 89 -20.78 9.12 -8.62
N LEU A 90 -20.33 8.90 -9.86
CA LEU A 90 -20.43 7.60 -10.54
C LEU A 90 -19.57 6.50 -9.89
N GLU A 91 -18.60 6.86 -9.05
CA GLU A 91 -17.70 5.90 -8.42
C GLU A 91 -18.39 4.96 -7.42
N ASN A 92 -19.59 5.29 -6.96
CA ASN A 92 -20.35 4.51 -5.98
C ASN A 92 -20.89 3.17 -6.54
N TYR A 93 -20.93 2.99 -7.86
CA TYR A 93 -21.60 1.86 -8.50
C TYR A 93 -20.65 0.84 -9.17
N GLY A 94 -19.37 0.87 -8.79
CA GLY A 94 -18.31 0.02 -9.37
C GLY A 94 -17.56 0.70 -10.51
N LEU A 95 -16.65 -0.03 -11.18
CA LEU A 95 -15.84 0.49 -12.29
C LEU A 95 -16.71 0.83 -13.50
N THR A 96 -16.55 2.05 -14.01
CA THR A 96 -17.20 2.54 -15.22
C THR A 96 -16.45 2.04 -16.46
N ALA A 97 -17.12 2.10 -17.63
CA ALA A 97 -16.48 1.78 -18.91
C ALA A 97 -15.32 2.73 -19.21
N ALA A 98 -15.48 4.03 -18.93
CA ALA A 98 -14.45 5.05 -19.13
C ALA A 98 -13.19 4.76 -18.30
N GLU A 99 -13.33 4.35 -17.04
CA GLU A 99 -12.15 3.98 -16.23
C GLU A 99 -11.46 2.71 -16.72
N CYS A 100 -12.21 1.77 -17.30
CA CYS A 100 -11.61 0.60 -17.91
C CYS A 100 -10.87 0.99 -19.20
N GLU A 101 -11.42 1.89 -20.01
CA GLU A 101 -10.77 2.42 -21.21
C GLU A 101 -9.50 3.21 -20.87
N ASP A 102 -9.54 4.07 -19.86
CA ASP A 102 -8.37 4.79 -19.35
C ASP A 102 -7.26 3.82 -18.90
N ALA A 103 -7.65 2.75 -18.20
CA ALA A 103 -6.73 1.72 -17.75
C ALA A 103 -6.14 0.91 -18.90
N GLU A 104 -6.95 0.59 -19.92
CA GLU A 104 -6.49 -0.09 -21.14
C GLU A 104 -5.48 0.77 -21.90
N ASN A 105 -5.79 2.04 -22.12
CA ASN A 105 -4.89 2.99 -22.77
C ASN A 105 -3.56 3.12 -22.03
N LEU A 106 -3.59 3.16 -20.69
CA LEU A 106 -2.38 3.17 -19.88
C LEU A 106 -1.53 1.91 -20.10
N LEU A 107 -2.15 0.74 -20.07
CA LEU A 107 -1.46 -0.54 -20.24
C LEU A 107 -0.87 -0.69 -21.65
N ILE A 108 -1.60 -0.25 -22.68
CA ILE A 108 -1.12 -0.26 -24.06
C ILE A 108 0.07 0.67 -24.23
N ARG A 109 -0.02 1.92 -23.76
CA ARG A 109 1.10 2.88 -23.83
C ARG A 109 2.34 2.34 -23.14
N LYS A 110 2.16 1.69 -21.99
CA LYS A 110 3.25 1.05 -21.27
C LYS A 110 3.88 -0.08 -22.11
N ALA A 111 3.05 -0.98 -22.65
CA ALA A 111 3.53 -2.08 -23.49
C ALA A 111 4.27 -1.57 -24.74
N GLN A 112 3.79 -0.49 -25.35
CA GLN A 112 4.45 0.17 -26.49
C GLN A 112 5.82 0.73 -26.08
N HIS A 113 5.92 1.41 -24.95
CA HIS A 113 7.18 1.98 -24.47
C HIS A 113 8.20 0.92 -24.05
N GLU A 114 7.74 -0.24 -23.56
CA GLU A 114 8.61 -1.37 -23.22
C GLU A 114 9.10 -2.12 -24.47
N ALA A 115 8.23 -2.32 -25.47
CA ALA A 115 8.54 -3.11 -26.66
C ALA A 115 9.22 -2.29 -27.77
N PHE A 116 8.94 -0.99 -27.86
CA PHE A 116 9.31 -0.11 -28.99
C PHE A 116 9.90 1.23 -28.50
N PRO A 117 10.97 1.22 -27.69
CA PRO A 117 11.50 2.43 -27.07
C PRO A 117 12.15 3.42 -28.08
N ASP A 118 12.63 2.94 -29.23
CA ASP A 118 13.20 3.81 -30.27
C ASP A 118 12.10 4.50 -31.08
N GLU A 119 11.04 3.76 -31.44
CA GLU A 119 9.88 4.25 -32.17
C GLU A 119 9.09 5.26 -31.35
N MET A 120 8.93 5.01 -30.04
CA MET A 120 8.28 5.96 -29.14
C MET A 120 9.08 7.26 -29.04
N ARG A 121 10.42 7.21 -28.90
CA ARG A 121 11.27 8.41 -28.90
C ARG A 121 11.20 9.16 -30.23
N ALA A 122 11.21 8.45 -31.35
CA ALA A 122 11.09 9.04 -32.67
C ALA A 122 9.74 9.75 -32.86
N ALA A 123 8.64 9.11 -32.44
CA ALA A 123 7.28 9.68 -32.51
C ALA A 123 7.14 10.96 -31.65
N GLU A 124 7.78 11.02 -30.49
CA GLU A 124 7.81 12.21 -29.64
C GLU A 124 8.57 13.38 -30.28
N THR A 125 9.69 13.09 -30.96
CA THR A 125 10.50 14.12 -31.64
C THR A 125 9.93 14.60 -32.97
N GLY A 126 9.19 13.75 -33.70
CA GLY A 126 8.64 14.05 -35.03
C GLY A 126 7.32 14.82 -35.01
N SER A 127 6.72 15.05 -33.84
CA SER A 127 5.45 15.77 -33.69
C SER A 127 5.61 17.28 -33.42
N ARG A 128 6.78 17.86 -33.71
CA ARG A 128 7.11 19.26 -33.42
C ARG A 128 7.41 20.07 -34.68
#